data_AF-A0A7V9SCS6-F1
#
_entry.id   AF-A0A7V9SCS6-F1
#
_cell.length_a   1.000
_cell.length_b   1.000
_cell.length_c   1.000
_cell.angle_alpha   90.00
_cell.angle_beta   90.00
_cell.angle_gamma   90.00
#
_symmetry.space_group_name_H-M   'P 1'
#
loop_
_entity.id
_entity.type
_entity.pdbx_description
1 polymer ?
#
loop_
_entity_poly.entity_id
_entity_poly.type
_entity_poly.pdbx_seq_one_letter_code
_entity_poly.pdbx_strand_id
1 'polypeptide(L)'
;MTATESSLATQSATAPRTASRVAGAFAQAKDEGRTAVIPFVTAGYPTPERSQEWILALVRGGADIIEIGVPFSDPLADGATVQRTSQTALKYGITLADAMAMTRRLREDHDVSVPILLMGYYNPMLQYGLERLAADCAAAGVDGFIVPDLPAEESDDLLAVCRQHGLDLIFLLAPTSTDERIAAVAERASGFIYCVSLTGVTGQRTDLPDLTGYLARVRARTDLPLAIGFGVSSPEHVRQVGEVADGAVIASAMINYLDTIPEEDQLAAAEQFVRGLRGEVAFPPEIATSSATTSDQTNGIAARQSDGDQEPVPGTETTETNLHRPSACRGIRGATTIAANTAEDIGEATTDLLEAMILLNTIEPDDVVSAIFTTTPEITASFPALAARGLGWTEVPLLCAHEMNVPGALSGVVRILLHVNTPRTPAEIRHVYLREARALRPEWAYDDAKLAEILGRMTTTPESTI
;
A
#
# COMPACT_ATOMS: atom_id res chain seq x y z
N MET A 1 14.50 54.57 -31.38
CA MET A 1 14.44 53.34 -30.56
C MET A 1 13.51 53.60 -29.41
N THR A 2 12.24 53.25 -29.55
CA THR A 2 11.23 53.28 -28.49
C THR A 2 10.30 52.12 -28.78
N ALA A 3 10.38 51.09 -27.95
CA ALA A 3 9.58 49.89 -28.02
C ALA A 3 8.14 50.21 -27.61
N THR A 4 7.19 49.71 -28.39
CA THR A 4 5.76 49.77 -28.10
C THR A 4 5.37 48.48 -27.41
N GLU A 5 5.01 48.54 -26.12
CA GLU A 5 4.45 47.42 -25.37
C GLU A 5 3.00 47.17 -25.84
N SER A 6 2.77 45.98 -26.39
CA SER A 6 1.43 45.48 -26.72
C SER A 6 0.92 44.64 -25.54
N SER A 7 -0.01 45.20 -24.78
CA SER A 7 -0.78 44.52 -23.74
C SER A 7 -1.67 43.43 -24.37
N LEU A 8 -1.29 42.18 -24.19
CA LEU A 8 -2.15 41.02 -24.42
C LEU A 8 -2.91 40.72 -23.13
N ALA A 9 -4.15 41.19 -23.08
CA ALA A 9 -5.10 40.76 -22.06
C ALA A 9 -5.48 39.29 -22.31
N THR A 10 -5.04 38.40 -21.43
CA THR A 10 -5.46 37.00 -21.40
C THR A 10 -6.93 36.93 -21.04
N GLN A 11 -7.80 36.75 -22.04
CA GLN A 11 -9.20 36.38 -21.81
C GLN A 11 -9.23 34.93 -21.33
N SER A 12 -9.48 34.75 -20.04
CA SER A 12 -9.90 33.47 -19.45
C SER A 12 -11.28 33.11 -19.99
N ALA A 13 -11.33 32.36 -21.09
CA ALA A 13 -12.55 31.79 -21.61
C ALA A 13 -12.83 30.45 -20.92
N THR A 14 -13.65 30.47 -19.87
CA THR A 14 -14.31 29.27 -19.33
C THR A 14 -15.37 28.82 -20.33
N ALA A 15 -15.01 27.93 -21.24
CA ALA A 15 -15.98 27.22 -22.06
C ALA A 15 -16.98 26.46 -21.15
N PRO A 16 -18.28 26.45 -21.48
CA PRO A 16 -19.28 25.74 -20.69
C PRO A 16 -18.97 24.23 -20.73
N ARG A 17 -18.72 23.64 -19.55
CA ARG A 17 -18.55 22.19 -19.40
C ARG A 17 -19.83 21.50 -19.87
N THR A 18 -19.75 20.62 -20.88
CA THR A 18 -20.79 19.63 -21.16
C THR A 18 -21.12 18.88 -19.88
N ALA A 19 -22.42 18.66 -19.61
CA ALA A 19 -22.86 18.05 -18.35
C ALA A 19 -22.24 16.66 -18.17
N SER A 20 -21.54 16.45 -17.05
CA SER A 20 -20.89 15.17 -16.71
C SER A 20 -21.94 14.07 -16.45
N ARG A 21 -21.70 12.86 -16.96
CA ARG A 21 -22.54 11.69 -16.65
C ARG A 21 -22.52 11.37 -15.16
N VAL A 22 -21.38 11.57 -14.50
CA VAL A 22 -21.20 11.36 -13.05
C VAL A 22 -22.17 12.25 -12.28
N ALA A 23 -22.21 13.54 -12.62
CA ALA A 23 -23.15 14.47 -11.99
C ALA A 23 -24.61 14.07 -12.24
N GLY A 24 -24.93 13.58 -13.43
CA GLY A 24 -26.25 13.05 -13.78
C GLY A 24 -26.66 11.85 -12.92
N ALA A 25 -25.74 10.90 -12.69
CA ALA A 25 -26.00 9.71 -11.87
C ALA A 25 -26.34 10.07 -10.41
N PHE A 26 -25.57 10.99 -9.79
CA PHE A 26 -25.88 11.47 -8.45
C PHE A 26 -27.20 12.26 -8.39
N ALA A 27 -27.48 13.10 -9.39
CA ALA A 27 -28.74 13.82 -9.46
C ALA A 27 -29.94 12.86 -9.55
N GLN A 28 -29.84 11.82 -10.37
CA GLN A 28 -30.88 10.80 -10.50
C GLN A 28 -31.10 10.05 -9.17
N ALA A 29 -30.02 9.57 -8.53
CA ALA A 29 -30.14 8.88 -7.24
C ALA A 29 -30.82 9.78 -6.19
N LYS A 30 -30.46 11.07 -6.16
CA LYS A 30 -31.07 12.06 -5.28
C LYS A 30 -32.54 12.31 -5.57
N ASP A 31 -32.94 12.44 -6.84
CA ASP A 31 -34.33 12.61 -7.26
C ASP A 31 -35.19 11.40 -6.90
N GLU A 32 -34.59 10.21 -6.91
CA GLU A 32 -35.18 8.95 -6.46
C GLU A 32 -35.16 8.77 -4.92
N GLY A 33 -34.58 9.72 -4.17
CA GLY A 33 -34.53 9.70 -2.71
C GLY A 33 -33.61 8.62 -2.13
N ARG A 34 -32.55 8.22 -2.85
CA ARG A 34 -31.64 7.13 -2.47
C ARG A 34 -30.17 7.52 -2.56
N THR A 35 -29.34 6.79 -1.83
CA THR A 35 -27.88 6.84 -1.96
C THR A 35 -27.45 6.22 -3.29
N ALA A 36 -26.49 6.86 -3.99
CA ALA A 36 -25.88 6.27 -5.18
C ALA A 36 -25.01 5.05 -4.80
N VAL A 37 -25.07 3.97 -5.58
CA VAL A 37 -24.33 2.72 -5.36
C VAL A 37 -23.24 2.60 -6.42
N ILE A 38 -21.98 2.55 -5.97
CA ILE A 38 -20.79 2.62 -6.81
C ILE A 38 -19.93 1.36 -6.59
N PRO A 39 -20.20 0.26 -7.30
CA PRO A 39 -19.39 -0.94 -7.17
C PRO A 39 -18.05 -0.81 -7.91
N PHE A 40 -17.03 -1.45 -7.34
CA PHE A 40 -15.68 -1.54 -7.88
C PHE A 40 -15.37 -2.94 -8.43
N VAL A 41 -14.77 -3.00 -9.62
CA VAL A 41 -14.27 -4.24 -10.24
C VAL A 41 -12.84 -4.02 -10.73
N THR A 42 -11.92 -4.94 -10.43
CA THR A 42 -10.58 -4.92 -11.04
C THR A 42 -10.65 -5.45 -12.47
N ALA A 43 -10.20 -4.67 -13.45
CA ALA A 43 -10.08 -5.14 -14.83
C ALA A 43 -9.16 -6.38 -14.86
N GLY A 44 -9.61 -7.47 -15.48
CA GLY A 44 -8.84 -8.71 -15.52
C GLY A 44 -9.12 -9.72 -14.41
N TYR A 45 -9.99 -9.40 -13.45
CA TYR A 45 -10.32 -10.29 -12.33
C TYR A 45 -11.79 -10.76 -12.34
N PRO A 46 -12.08 -12.05 -12.09
CA PRO A 46 -11.12 -13.15 -11.88
C PRO A 46 -10.41 -13.58 -13.17
N THR A 47 -11.01 -13.28 -14.32
CA THR A 47 -10.40 -13.37 -15.65
C THR A 47 -10.75 -12.12 -16.46
N PRO A 48 -10.05 -11.84 -17.58
CA PRO A 48 -10.36 -10.70 -18.44
C PRO A 48 -11.82 -10.67 -18.91
N GLU A 49 -12.35 -11.81 -19.34
CA GLU A 49 -13.74 -11.94 -19.80
C GLU A 49 -14.71 -11.76 -18.64
N ARG A 50 -14.44 -12.43 -17.51
CA ARG A 50 -15.35 -12.42 -16.37
C ARG A 50 -15.48 -11.04 -15.73
N SER A 51 -14.40 -10.24 -15.72
CA SER A 51 -14.44 -8.87 -15.21
C SER A 51 -15.44 -7.98 -15.98
N GLN A 52 -15.54 -8.13 -17.30
CA GLN A 52 -16.52 -7.42 -18.12
C GLN A 52 -17.95 -7.91 -17.83
N GLU A 53 -18.14 -9.22 -17.71
CA GLU A 53 -19.46 -9.80 -17.41
C GLU A 53 -19.96 -9.42 -16.01
N TRP A 54 -19.08 -9.34 -15.02
CA TRP A 54 -19.38 -8.79 -13.69
C TRP A 54 -19.89 -7.37 -13.82
N ILE A 55 -19.19 -6.48 -14.52
CA ILE A 55 -19.64 -5.09 -14.73
C ILE A 55 -21.04 -5.05 -15.34
N LEU A 56 -21.32 -5.86 -16.37
CA LEU A 56 -22.64 -5.91 -16.99
C LEU A 56 -23.73 -6.38 -16.00
N ALA A 57 -23.42 -7.33 -15.13
CA ALA A 57 -24.35 -7.78 -14.09
C ALA A 57 -24.63 -6.68 -13.04
N LEU A 58 -23.60 -5.93 -12.65
CA LEU A 58 -23.72 -4.81 -11.72
C LEU A 58 -24.58 -3.69 -12.31
N VAL A 59 -24.40 -3.38 -13.60
CA VAL A 59 -25.23 -2.42 -14.33
C VAL A 59 -26.70 -2.88 -14.36
N ARG A 60 -26.97 -4.16 -14.67
CA ARG A 60 -28.35 -4.71 -14.61
C ARG A 60 -28.95 -4.65 -13.21
N GLY A 61 -28.12 -4.78 -12.17
CA GLY A 61 -28.53 -4.61 -10.78
C GLY A 61 -28.84 -3.16 -10.39
N GLY A 62 -28.52 -2.20 -11.26
CA GLY A 62 -28.78 -0.78 -11.09
C GLY A 62 -27.67 -0.05 -10.34
N ALA A 63 -26.42 -0.42 -10.58
CA ALA A 63 -25.27 0.40 -10.19
C ALA A 63 -25.38 1.79 -10.84
N ASP A 64 -25.11 2.85 -10.07
CA ASP A 64 -25.20 4.22 -10.56
C ASP A 64 -23.96 4.66 -11.31
N ILE A 65 -22.80 4.20 -10.85
CA ILE A 65 -21.46 4.48 -11.39
C ILE A 65 -20.65 3.19 -11.26
N ILE A 66 -19.84 2.85 -12.25
CA ILE A 66 -18.90 1.73 -12.18
C ILE A 66 -17.48 2.27 -11.98
N GLU A 67 -16.79 1.73 -10.99
CA GLU A 67 -15.36 1.96 -10.78
C GLU A 67 -14.57 0.75 -11.29
N ILE A 68 -13.69 0.98 -12.27
CA ILE A 68 -12.82 -0.07 -12.83
C ILE A 68 -11.40 0.16 -12.31
N GLY A 69 -10.93 -0.75 -11.46
CA GLY A 69 -9.55 -0.78 -11.00
C GLY A 69 -8.60 -1.25 -12.09
N VAL A 70 -7.62 -0.42 -12.44
CA VAL A 70 -6.50 -0.78 -13.31
C VAL A 70 -5.43 -1.45 -12.44
N PRO A 71 -5.07 -2.72 -12.71
CA PRO A 71 -4.12 -3.43 -11.85
C PRO A 71 -2.73 -2.79 -11.89
N PHE A 72 -2.09 -2.68 -10.72
CA PHE A 72 -0.78 -2.06 -10.56
C PHE A 72 0.15 -2.91 -9.70
N SER A 73 1.46 -2.86 -9.96
CA SER A 73 2.48 -3.66 -9.28
C SER A 73 2.69 -3.25 -7.82
N ASP A 74 2.52 -1.97 -7.52
CA ASP A 74 2.81 -1.38 -6.21
C ASP A 74 1.58 -0.64 -5.62
N PRO A 75 0.46 -1.35 -5.36
CA PRO A 75 -0.82 -0.75 -4.99
C PRO A 75 -0.87 -0.32 -3.51
N LEU A 76 -0.15 0.74 -3.15
CA LEU A 76 0.05 1.22 -1.77
C LEU A 76 -1.23 1.66 -1.05
N ALA A 77 -2.23 2.15 -1.78
CA ALA A 77 -3.49 2.65 -1.20
C ALA A 77 -4.57 1.57 -1.04
N ASP A 78 -4.36 0.40 -1.64
CA ASP A 78 -5.38 -0.64 -1.72
C ASP A 78 -5.36 -1.59 -0.53
N GLY A 79 -6.55 -2.05 -0.12
CA GLY A 79 -6.69 -3.12 0.86
C GLY A 79 -6.32 -4.49 0.29
N ALA A 80 -6.06 -5.47 1.17
CA ALA A 80 -5.59 -6.81 0.80
C ALA A 80 -6.43 -7.51 -0.28
N THR A 81 -7.76 -7.35 -0.26
CA THR A 81 -8.64 -7.89 -1.31
C THR A 81 -8.32 -7.30 -2.69
N VAL A 82 -8.21 -5.97 -2.80
CA VAL A 82 -7.94 -5.29 -4.09
C VAL A 82 -6.50 -5.52 -4.56
N GLN A 83 -5.54 -5.64 -3.62
CA GLN A 83 -4.17 -6.05 -3.96
C GLN A 83 -4.17 -7.46 -4.59
N ARG A 84 -4.92 -8.41 -4.01
CA ARG A 84 -5.04 -9.78 -4.53
C ARG A 84 -5.67 -9.82 -5.92
N THR A 85 -6.76 -9.10 -6.15
CA THR A 85 -7.40 -9.06 -7.48
C THR A 85 -6.48 -8.44 -8.52
N SER A 86 -5.76 -7.38 -8.16
CA SER A 86 -4.75 -6.73 -9.01
C SER A 86 -3.62 -7.70 -9.36
N GLN A 87 -3.07 -8.43 -8.38
CA GLN A 87 -2.02 -9.41 -8.62
C GLN A 87 -2.46 -10.52 -9.58
N THR A 88 -3.71 -10.99 -9.47
CA THR A 88 -4.25 -11.98 -10.41
C THR A 88 -4.41 -11.39 -11.81
N ALA A 89 -4.95 -10.19 -11.94
CA ALA A 89 -5.09 -9.52 -13.24
C ALA A 89 -3.73 -9.27 -13.92
N LEU A 90 -2.69 -8.92 -13.15
CA LEU A 90 -1.32 -8.78 -13.67
C LEU A 90 -0.76 -10.09 -14.25
N LYS A 91 -1.15 -11.27 -13.73
CA LYS A 91 -0.75 -12.56 -14.31
C LYS A 91 -1.33 -12.80 -15.70
N TYR A 92 -2.46 -12.16 -16.02
CA TYR A 92 -3.03 -12.14 -17.37
C TYR A 92 -2.42 -11.05 -18.26
N GLY A 93 -1.45 -10.27 -17.75
CA GLY A 93 -0.80 -9.20 -18.49
C GLY A 93 -1.68 -7.97 -18.69
N ILE A 94 -2.70 -7.78 -17.85
CA ILE A 94 -3.67 -6.70 -18.01
C ILE A 94 -3.02 -5.33 -17.78
N THR A 95 -3.31 -4.40 -18.68
CA THR A 95 -2.75 -3.05 -18.70
C THR A 95 -3.84 -1.97 -18.64
N LEU A 96 -3.42 -0.71 -18.49
CA LEU A 96 -4.29 0.46 -18.66
C LEU A 96 -4.98 0.48 -20.03
N ALA A 97 -4.30 0.05 -21.09
CA ALA A 97 -4.89 -0.03 -22.44
C ALA A 97 -5.99 -1.08 -22.52
N ASP A 98 -5.88 -2.18 -21.79
CA ASP A 98 -6.91 -3.21 -21.74
C ASP A 98 -8.16 -2.73 -20.99
N ALA A 99 -7.98 -1.96 -19.91
CA ALA A 99 -9.10 -1.32 -19.20
C ALA A 99 -9.83 -0.30 -20.09
N MET A 100 -9.10 0.50 -20.88
CA MET A 100 -9.69 1.38 -21.90
C MET A 100 -10.43 0.59 -22.98
N ALA A 101 -9.85 -0.50 -23.48
CA ALA A 101 -10.48 -1.35 -24.49
C ALA A 101 -11.75 -2.03 -23.96
N MET A 102 -11.75 -2.47 -22.69
CA MET A 102 -12.94 -3.00 -22.02
C MET A 102 -14.03 -1.94 -21.91
N THR A 103 -13.68 -0.71 -21.51
CA THR A 103 -14.63 0.41 -21.44
C THR A 103 -15.27 0.66 -22.80
N ARG A 104 -14.47 0.67 -23.89
CA ARG A 104 -14.99 0.81 -25.24
C ARG A 104 -16.00 -0.28 -25.60
N ARG A 105 -15.69 -1.55 -25.32
CA ARG A 105 -16.64 -2.67 -25.54
C ARG A 105 -17.92 -2.52 -24.72
N LEU A 106 -17.82 -2.10 -23.46
CA LEU A 106 -18.99 -1.83 -22.62
C LEU A 106 -19.90 -0.75 -23.23
N ARG A 107 -19.32 0.29 -23.83
CA ARG A 107 -20.07 1.36 -24.51
C ARG A 107 -20.65 0.91 -25.85
N GLU A 108 -19.83 0.32 -26.71
CA GLU A 108 -20.18 0.03 -28.11
C GLU A 108 -21.00 -1.25 -28.26
N ASP A 109 -20.63 -2.33 -27.57
CA ASP A 109 -21.22 -3.66 -27.77
C ASP A 109 -22.40 -3.92 -26.81
N HIS A 110 -22.47 -3.19 -25.70
CA HIS A 110 -23.41 -3.44 -24.61
C HIS A 110 -24.28 -2.23 -24.21
N ASP A 111 -24.11 -1.08 -24.86
CA ASP A 111 -24.88 0.16 -24.61
C ASP A 111 -24.92 0.55 -23.12
N VAL A 112 -23.82 0.32 -22.41
CA VAL A 112 -23.70 0.74 -21.01
C VAL A 112 -23.71 2.27 -21.00
N SER A 113 -24.65 2.87 -20.26
CA SER A 113 -24.82 4.33 -20.17
C SER A 113 -24.39 4.93 -18.83
N VAL A 114 -24.30 4.11 -17.78
CA VAL A 114 -23.84 4.55 -16.46
C VAL A 114 -22.40 5.05 -16.53
N PRO A 115 -21.99 6.05 -15.73
CA PRO A 115 -20.64 6.57 -15.76
C PRO A 115 -19.62 5.48 -15.39
N ILE A 116 -18.48 5.47 -16.10
CA ILE A 116 -17.37 4.54 -15.86
C ILE A 116 -16.14 5.34 -15.49
N LEU A 117 -15.58 5.07 -14.31
CA LEU A 117 -14.36 5.69 -13.80
C LEU A 117 -13.23 4.68 -13.80
N LEU A 118 -12.03 5.11 -14.19
CA LEU A 118 -10.83 4.30 -14.02
C LEU A 118 -10.13 4.70 -12.71
N MET A 119 -10.01 3.75 -11.79
CA MET A 119 -9.18 3.88 -10.59
C MET A 119 -7.81 3.25 -10.88
N GLY A 120 -6.74 4.02 -10.71
CA GLY A 120 -5.38 3.52 -10.96
C GLY A 120 -4.31 4.44 -10.40
N TYR A 121 -3.06 4.02 -10.48
CA TYR A 121 -1.93 4.78 -9.95
C TYR A 121 -1.31 5.70 -11.00
N TYR A 122 -0.65 6.76 -10.55
CA TYR A 122 -0.20 7.83 -11.41
C TYR A 122 0.94 7.41 -12.36
N ASN A 123 1.83 6.52 -11.91
CA ASN A 123 2.99 6.11 -12.73
C ASN A 123 2.59 5.49 -14.10
N PRO A 124 1.69 4.47 -14.18
CA PRO A 124 1.21 3.99 -15.48
C PRO A 124 0.58 5.07 -16.37
N MET A 125 -0.13 6.03 -15.78
CA MET A 125 -0.73 7.15 -16.50
C MET A 125 0.34 8.08 -17.09
N LEU A 126 1.36 8.42 -16.30
CA LEU A 126 2.53 9.19 -16.75
C LEU A 126 3.28 8.49 -17.88
N GLN A 127 3.52 7.18 -17.76
CA GLN A 127 4.22 6.40 -18.78
C GLN A 127 3.42 6.30 -20.09
N TYR A 128 2.09 6.33 -20.03
CA TYR A 128 1.23 6.37 -21.21
C TYR A 128 1.29 7.72 -21.93
N GLY A 129 1.56 8.79 -21.19
CA GLY A 129 1.51 10.19 -21.63
C GLY A 129 0.12 10.79 -21.36
N LEU A 130 0.05 11.88 -20.60
CA LEU A 130 -1.19 12.41 -20.03
C LEU A 130 -2.17 12.95 -21.09
N GLU A 131 -1.70 13.68 -22.09
CA GLU A 131 -2.55 14.18 -23.19
C GLU A 131 -3.14 13.02 -23.99
N ARG A 132 -2.30 12.04 -24.33
CA ARG A 132 -2.73 10.85 -25.05
C ARG A 132 -3.71 10.03 -24.23
N LEU A 133 -3.43 9.87 -22.94
CA LEU A 133 -4.30 9.16 -22.00
C LEU A 133 -5.70 9.78 -21.96
N ALA A 134 -5.79 11.09 -21.76
CA ALA A 134 -7.08 11.79 -21.67
C ALA A 134 -7.87 11.67 -22.98
N ALA A 135 -7.20 11.84 -24.14
CA ALA A 135 -7.83 11.66 -25.44
C ALA A 135 -8.34 10.23 -25.66
N ASP A 136 -7.50 9.23 -25.42
CA ASP A 136 -7.82 7.81 -25.65
C ASP A 136 -8.91 7.32 -24.67
N CYS A 137 -8.90 7.78 -23.41
CA CYS A 137 -9.93 7.48 -22.41
C CYS A 137 -11.28 8.11 -22.78
N ALA A 138 -11.30 9.39 -23.14
CA ALA A 138 -12.53 10.05 -23.57
C ALA A 138 -13.12 9.39 -24.82
N ALA A 139 -12.27 9.01 -25.79
CA ALA A 139 -12.69 8.29 -26.98
C ALA A 139 -13.19 6.86 -26.68
N ALA A 140 -12.65 6.20 -25.64
CA ALA A 140 -13.15 4.91 -25.16
C ALA A 140 -14.48 5.03 -24.37
N GLY A 141 -14.87 6.25 -23.98
CA GLY A 141 -16.06 6.51 -23.19
C GLY A 141 -15.88 6.34 -21.67
N VAL A 142 -14.65 6.50 -21.18
CA VAL A 142 -14.34 6.74 -19.76
C VAL A 142 -14.86 8.13 -19.39
N ASP A 143 -15.41 8.27 -18.19
CA ASP A 143 -15.97 9.54 -17.69
C ASP A 143 -15.05 10.27 -16.71
N GLY A 144 -14.03 9.59 -16.18
CA GLY A 144 -13.10 10.21 -15.25
C GLY A 144 -12.11 9.23 -14.60
N PHE A 145 -11.31 9.78 -13.69
CA PHE A 145 -10.24 9.06 -12.99
C PHE A 145 -10.32 9.23 -11.48
N ILE A 146 -9.91 8.17 -10.78
CA ILE A 146 -9.55 8.19 -9.36
C ILE A 146 -8.08 7.79 -9.28
N VAL A 147 -7.22 8.67 -8.75
CA VAL A 147 -5.77 8.44 -8.69
C VAL A 147 -5.29 8.54 -7.24
N PRO A 148 -5.25 7.42 -6.50
CA PRO A 148 -5.06 7.45 -5.04
C PRO A 148 -3.74 8.06 -4.59
N ASP A 149 -2.69 7.95 -5.42
CA ASP A 149 -1.34 8.44 -5.16
C ASP A 149 -1.09 9.86 -5.72
N LEU A 150 -2.11 10.52 -6.31
CA LEU A 150 -2.00 11.89 -6.82
C LEU A 150 -2.74 12.88 -5.91
N PRO A 151 -2.03 13.62 -5.04
CA PRO A 151 -2.63 14.65 -4.21
C PRO A 151 -3.05 15.88 -5.05
N ALA A 152 -3.98 16.68 -4.54
CA ALA A 152 -4.51 17.85 -5.24
C ALA A 152 -3.42 18.89 -5.57
N GLU A 153 -2.42 18.98 -4.72
CA GLU A 153 -1.27 19.88 -4.80
C GLU A 153 -0.35 19.54 -5.98
N GLU A 154 -0.35 18.29 -6.46
CA GLU A 154 0.49 17.81 -7.56
C GLU A 154 -0.33 17.47 -8.82
N SER A 155 -1.64 17.76 -8.81
CA SER A 155 -2.57 17.29 -9.83
C SER A 155 -2.69 18.15 -11.08
N ASP A 156 -2.02 19.31 -11.14
CA ASP A 156 -2.26 20.34 -12.16
C ASP A 156 -2.14 19.81 -13.60
N ASP A 157 -1.14 18.99 -13.89
CA ASP A 157 -0.91 18.43 -15.23
C ASP A 157 -2.04 17.49 -15.67
N LEU A 158 -2.43 16.54 -14.81
CA LEU A 158 -3.54 15.62 -15.12
C LEU A 158 -4.87 16.36 -15.17
N LEU A 159 -5.09 17.29 -14.23
CA LEU A 159 -6.31 18.08 -14.16
C LEU A 159 -6.51 18.94 -15.42
N ALA A 160 -5.43 19.51 -15.96
CA ALA A 160 -5.48 20.29 -17.19
C ALA A 160 -5.97 19.45 -18.38
N VAL A 161 -5.40 18.27 -18.59
CA VAL A 161 -5.80 17.39 -19.71
C VAL A 161 -7.20 16.80 -19.49
N CYS A 162 -7.57 16.43 -18.26
CA CYS A 162 -8.93 15.97 -17.95
C CYS A 162 -9.98 17.03 -18.30
N ARG A 163 -9.75 18.29 -17.92
CA ARG A 163 -10.65 19.41 -18.24
C ARG A 163 -10.79 19.65 -19.75
N GLN A 164 -9.70 19.52 -20.51
CA GLN A 164 -9.73 19.66 -21.97
C GLN A 164 -10.59 18.59 -22.64
N HIS A 165 -10.60 17.38 -22.08
CA HIS A 165 -11.32 16.23 -22.63
C HIS A 165 -12.68 15.96 -21.97
N GLY A 166 -13.11 16.81 -21.03
CA GLY A 166 -14.40 16.65 -20.34
C GLY A 166 -14.45 15.44 -19.40
N LEU A 167 -13.29 15.01 -18.89
CA LEU A 167 -13.15 13.92 -17.92
C LEU A 167 -13.16 14.49 -16.50
N ASP A 168 -13.84 13.80 -15.59
CA ASP A 168 -13.83 14.16 -14.18
C ASP A 168 -12.57 13.63 -13.48
N LEU A 169 -11.98 14.46 -12.60
CA LEU A 169 -10.91 14.03 -11.70
C LEU A 169 -11.43 14.01 -10.27
N ILE A 170 -11.58 12.80 -9.74
CA ILE A 170 -12.13 12.55 -8.42
C ILE A 170 -10.99 12.58 -7.40
N PHE A 171 -11.13 13.43 -6.39
CA PHE A 171 -10.13 13.56 -5.33
C PHE A 171 -10.56 12.84 -4.05
N LEU A 172 -9.56 12.34 -3.34
CA LEU A 172 -9.73 11.67 -2.07
C LEU A 172 -9.49 12.65 -0.91
N LEU A 173 -10.38 12.62 0.08
CA LEU A 173 -10.17 13.26 1.37
C LEU A 173 -10.29 12.21 2.48
N ALA A 174 -9.45 12.35 3.50
CA ALA A 174 -9.47 11.54 4.73
C ALA A 174 -9.90 12.38 5.95
N PRO A 175 -10.27 11.76 7.08
CA PRO A 175 -10.63 12.49 8.31
C PRO A 175 -9.51 13.41 8.83
N THR A 176 -8.26 13.05 8.54
CA THR A 176 -7.05 13.81 8.88
C THR A 176 -6.78 14.99 7.95
N SER A 177 -7.59 15.19 6.90
CA SER A 177 -7.42 16.31 5.98
C SER A 177 -7.63 17.63 6.71
N THR A 178 -6.67 18.54 6.53
CA THR A 178 -6.73 19.91 7.04
C THR A 178 -7.79 20.70 6.27
N ASP A 179 -8.31 21.78 6.85
CA ASP A 179 -9.28 22.65 6.18
C ASP A 179 -8.71 23.28 4.90
N GLU A 180 -7.40 23.53 4.87
CA GLU A 180 -6.67 23.99 3.69
C GLU A 180 -6.72 22.96 2.56
N ARG A 181 -6.43 21.69 2.87
CA ARG A 181 -6.51 20.60 1.89
C ARG A 181 -7.95 20.38 1.40
N ILE A 182 -8.94 20.45 2.29
CA ILE A 182 -10.36 20.35 1.93
C ILE A 182 -10.73 21.48 0.96
N ALA A 183 -10.30 22.71 1.21
CA ALA A 183 -10.55 23.84 0.31
C ALA A 183 -9.85 23.66 -1.05
N ALA A 184 -8.57 23.24 -1.05
CA ALA A 184 -7.81 23.00 -2.26
C ALA A 184 -8.43 21.91 -3.15
N VAL A 185 -8.95 20.84 -2.54
CA VAL A 185 -9.70 19.78 -3.22
C VAL A 185 -11.04 20.31 -3.74
N ALA A 186 -11.81 21.03 -2.92
CA ALA A 186 -13.12 21.55 -3.31
C ALA A 186 -13.08 22.47 -4.54
N GLU A 187 -11.99 23.21 -4.73
CA GLU A 187 -11.76 24.07 -5.90
C GLU A 187 -11.39 23.31 -7.18
N ARG A 188 -10.73 22.15 -7.03
CA ARG A 188 -10.16 21.39 -8.16
C ARG A 188 -11.05 20.25 -8.63
N ALA A 189 -11.73 19.59 -7.70
CA ALA A 189 -12.50 18.38 -7.94
C ALA A 189 -13.67 18.60 -8.91
N SER A 190 -14.01 17.53 -9.62
CA SER A 190 -15.25 17.43 -10.38
C SER A 190 -15.82 16.01 -10.24
N GLY A 191 -17.04 15.77 -10.74
CA GLY A 191 -17.78 14.55 -10.43
C GLY A 191 -18.26 14.53 -8.98
N PHE A 192 -17.44 13.99 -8.07
CA PHE A 192 -17.70 13.90 -6.64
C PHE A 192 -16.38 13.96 -5.84
N ILE A 193 -16.47 14.05 -4.51
CA ILE A 193 -15.33 13.88 -3.61
C ILE A 193 -15.42 12.53 -2.92
N TYR A 194 -14.34 11.75 -3.00
CA TYR A 194 -14.23 10.44 -2.38
C TYR A 194 -13.74 10.60 -0.94
N CYS A 195 -14.64 10.41 0.02
CA CYS A 195 -14.34 10.48 1.44
C CYS A 195 -13.95 9.08 1.96
N VAL A 196 -12.68 8.88 2.29
CA VAL A 196 -12.19 7.61 2.86
C VAL A 196 -12.40 7.57 4.37
N SER A 197 -12.67 6.39 4.94
CA SER A 197 -13.02 6.24 6.35
C SER A 197 -11.85 5.90 7.30
N LEU A 198 -10.65 5.57 6.80
CA LEU A 198 -9.60 4.96 7.63
C LEU A 198 -8.42 5.87 7.99
N THR A 199 -8.28 6.08 9.29
CA THR A 199 -7.01 5.85 9.99
C THR A 199 -6.76 4.34 10.09
N GLY A 200 -6.09 3.74 9.10
CA GLY A 200 -5.47 2.41 9.18
C GLY A 200 -6.29 1.19 8.71
N VAL A 201 -5.80 0.57 7.63
CA VAL A 201 -6.06 -0.79 7.06
C VAL A 201 -7.44 -1.44 7.25
N THR A 202 -8.04 -1.74 6.09
CA THR A 202 -9.33 -2.39 5.87
C THR A 202 -9.48 -3.70 6.65
N GLY A 203 -10.06 -3.61 7.85
CA GLY A 203 -10.48 -4.74 8.68
C GLY A 203 -11.87 -4.48 9.23
N GLN A 204 -12.72 -5.50 9.14
CA GLN A 204 -14.15 -5.44 9.43
C GLN A 204 -14.46 -4.78 10.78
N ARG A 205 -15.22 -3.68 10.73
CA ARG A 205 -15.94 -3.14 11.87
C ARG A 205 -17.43 -3.31 11.59
N THR A 206 -18.19 -3.62 12.64
CA THR A 206 -19.65 -3.80 12.58
C THR A 206 -20.39 -2.46 12.43
N ASP A 207 -19.74 -1.36 12.82
CA ASP A 207 -20.28 0.00 12.70
C ASP A 207 -19.32 0.88 11.88
N LEU A 208 -19.89 1.74 11.03
CA LEU A 208 -19.14 2.81 10.37
C LEU A 208 -18.57 3.76 11.43
N PRO A 209 -17.30 4.20 11.32
CA PRO A 209 -16.76 5.22 12.21
C PRO A 209 -17.63 6.48 12.14
N ASP A 210 -17.70 7.26 13.22
CA ASP A 210 -18.41 8.56 13.19
C ASP A 210 -17.67 9.52 12.26
N LEU A 211 -18.20 9.66 11.04
CA LEU A 211 -17.68 10.54 9.99
C LEU A 211 -18.43 11.88 9.96
N THR A 212 -19.43 12.08 10.82
CA THR A 212 -20.38 13.20 10.73
C THR A 212 -19.66 14.55 10.78
N GLY A 213 -18.78 14.74 11.77
CA GLY A 213 -18.02 15.99 11.91
C GLY A 213 -17.06 16.25 10.75
N TYR A 214 -16.40 15.19 10.26
CA TYR A 214 -15.50 15.28 9.11
C TYR A 214 -16.25 15.62 7.81
N LEU A 215 -17.34 14.90 7.50
CA LEU A 215 -18.16 15.14 6.31
C LEU A 215 -18.83 16.50 6.35
N ALA A 216 -19.24 16.98 7.54
CA ALA A 216 -19.74 18.34 7.69
C ALA A 216 -18.69 19.40 7.33
N ARG A 217 -17.41 19.21 7.70
CA ARG A 217 -16.32 20.11 7.28
C ARG A 217 -16.14 20.12 5.76
N VAL A 218 -16.21 18.96 5.11
CA VAL A 218 -16.09 18.86 3.64
C VAL A 218 -17.29 19.51 2.96
N ARG A 219 -18.50 19.19 3.41
CA ARG A 219 -19.75 19.75 2.85
C ARG A 219 -19.82 21.27 2.99
N ALA A 220 -19.27 21.84 4.05
CA ALA A 220 -19.21 23.30 4.22
C ALA A 220 -18.34 24.01 3.16
N ARG A 221 -17.55 23.27 2.36
CA ARG A 221 -16.65 23.82 1.34
C ARG A 221 -17.05 23.48 -0.10
N THR A 222 -18.04 22.61 -0.32
CA THR A 222 -18.44 22.21 -1.67
C THR A 222 -19.89 21.75 -1.75
N ASP A 223 -20.51 21.96 -2.91
CA ASP A 223 -21.80 21.40 -3.29
C ASP A 223 -21.67 20.09 -4.09
N LEU A 224 -20.44 19.65 -4.38
CA LEU A 224 -20.22 18.37 -5.05
C LEU A 224 -20.78 17.22 -4.20
N PRO A 225 -21.27 16.14 -4.84
CA PRO A 225 -21.62 14.92 -4.13
C PRO A 225 -20.42 14.40 -3.33
N LEU A 226 -20.70 13.84 -2.16
CA LEU A 226 -19.71 13.11 -1.36
C LEU A 226 -20.02 11.63 -1.46
N ALA A 227 -19.03 10.82 -1.80
CA ALA A 227 -19.15 9.37 -1.75
C ALA A 227 -18.23 8.82 -0.66
N ILE A 228 -18.73 7.86 0.12
CA ILE A 228 -17.94 7.19 1.15
C ILE A 228 -17.46 5.86 0.61
N GLY A 229 -16.15 5.65 0.65
CA GLY A 229 -15.55 4.34 0.44
C GLY A 229 -14.94 3.78 1.71
N PHE A 230 -14.84 2.45 1.75
CA PHE A 230 -14.37 1.62 2.85
C PHE A 230 -15.39 1.37 3.98
N GLY A 231 -15.77 0.09 4.12
CA GLY A 231 -16.65 -0.41 5.19
C GLY A 231 -18.09 -0.69 4.75
N VAL A 232 -18.49 -0.30 3.54
CA VAL A 232 -19.83 -0.59 3.02
C VAL A 232 -19.92 -2.04 2.54
N SER A 233 -20.67 -2.85 3.28
CA SER A 233 -20.86 -4.28 3.00
C SER A 233 -22.32 -4.75 3.03
N SER A 234 -23.26 -3.88 3.39
CA SER A 234 -24.65 -4.25 3.62
C SER A 234 -25.60 -3.11 3.22
N PRO A 235 -26.90 -3.40 2.99
CA PRO A 235 -27.89 -2.35 2.72
C PRO A 235 -28.03 -1.36 3.88
N GLU A 236 -27.87 -1.82 5.12
CA GLU A 236 -27.89 -0.94 6.29
C GLU A 236 -26.73 0.06 6.26
N HIS A 237 -25.53 -0.37 5.85
CA HIS A 237 -24.41 0.56 5.64
C HIS A 237 -24.74 1.60 4.55
N VAL A 238 -25.37 1.20 3.44
CA VAL A 238 -25.78 2.15 2.37
C VAL A 238 -26.81 3.16 2.90
N ARG A 239 -27.74 2.71 3.74
CA ARG A 239 -28.74 3.57 4.40
C ARG A 239 -28.07 4.57 5.34
N GLN A 240 -27.13 4.12 6.17
CA GLN A 240 -26.36 4.98 7.08
C GLN A 240 -25.52 6.01 6.31
N VAL A 241 -24.88 5.60 5.21
CA VAL A 241 -24.16 6.53 4.31
C VAL A 241 -25.10 7.60 3.79
N GLY A 242 -26.33 7.24 3.39
CA GLY A 242 -27.34 8.18 2.90
C GLY A 242 -27.78 9.25 3.90
N GLU A 243 -27.50 9.08 5.19
CA GLU A 243 -27.78 10.10 6.22
C GLU A 243 -26.76 11.26 6.18
N VAL A 244 -25.56 11.03 5.64
CA VAL A 244 -24.42 11.98 5.72
C VAL A 244 -23.71 12.24 4.39
N ALA A 245 -23.94 11.43 3.37
CA ALA A 245 -23.28 11.47 2.07
C ALA A 245 -24.24 11.03 0.94
N ASP A 246 -23.83 11.25 -0.30
CA ASP A 246 -24.67 11.05 -1.49
C ASP A 246 -24.43 9.70 -2.16
N GLY A 247 -23.28 9.06 -1.92
CA GLY A 247 -22.89 7.81 -2.55
C GLY A 247 -22.14 6.85 -1.64
N ALA A 248 -22.28 5.55 -1.90
CA ALA A 248 -21.60 4.48 -1.21
C ALA A 248 -20.75 3.68 -2.23
N VAL A 249 -19.45 3.56 -1.96
CA VAL A 249 -18.51 2.80 -2.80
C VAL A 249 -18.27 1.41 -2.21
N ILE A 250 -18.41 0.37 -3.02
CA ILE A 250 -18.34 -1.03 -2.59
C ILE A 250 -17.34 -1.81 -3.43
N ALA A 251 -16.26 -2.25 -2.79
CA ALA A 251 -15.22 -3.08 -3.41
C ALA A 251 -15.16 -4.46 -2.75
N SER A 252 -14.40 -4.56 -1.65
CA SER A 252 -14.01 -5.84 -1.05
C SER A 252 -15.18 -6.74 -0.63
N ALA A 253 -16.28 -6.17 -0.13
CA ALA A 253 -17.43 -6.96 0.31
C ALA A 253 -18.06 -7.75 -0.85
N MET A 254 -18.24 -7.10 -1.99
CA MET A 254 -18.77 -7.72 -3.20
C MET A 254 -17.79 -8.74 -3.77
N ILE A 255 -16.51 -8.36 -3.94
CA ILE A 255 -15.48 -9.27 -4.47
C ILE A 255 -15.36 -10.53 -3.62
N ASN A 256 -15.25 -10.37 -2.30
CA ASN A 256 -15.13 -11.51 -1.39
C ASN A 256 -16.40 -12.37 -1.40
N TYR A 257 -17.59 -11.78 -1.55
CA TYR A 257 -18.83 -12.54 -1.70
C TYR A 257 -18.83 -13.35 -3.00
N LEU A 258 -18.57 -12.72 -4.14
CA LEU A 258 -18.56 -13.40 -5.45
C LEU A 258 -17.52 -14.51 -5.53
N ASP A 259 -16.36 -14.34 -4.89
CA ASP A 259 -15.31 -15.37 -4.82
C ASP A 259 -15.76 -16.66 -4.10
N THR A 260 -16.83 -16.62 -3.32
CA THR A 260 -17.42 -17.82 -2.67
C THR A 260 -18.52 -18.48 -3.47
N ILE A 261 -19.01 -17.81 -4.52
CA ILE A 261 -20.11 -18.28 -5.35
C ILE A 261 -19.54 -19.10 -6.52
N PRO A 262 -20.14 -20.26 -6.86
CA PRO A 262 -19.80 -21.01 -8.07
C PRO A 262 -19.82 -20.13 -9.32
N GLU A 263 -18.88 -20.35 -10.24
CA GLU A 263 -18.67 -19.47 -11.39
C GLU A 263 -19.95 -19.30 -12.26
N GLU A 264 -20.73 -20.36 -12.40
CA GLU A 264 -22.01 -20.35 -13.13
C GLU A 264 -23.08 -19.42 -12.51
N ASP A 265 -23.00 -19.19 -11.19
CA ASP A 265 -23.99 -18.41 -10.42
C ASP A 265 -23.51 -16.99 -10.12
N GLN A 266 -22.22 -16.68 -10.33
CA GLN A 266 -21.61 -15.40 -9.97
C GLN A 266 -22.30 -14.19 -10.61
N LEU A 267 -22.74 -14.30 -11.87
CA LEU A 267 -23.39 -13.18 -12.56
C LEU A 267 -24.77 -12.86 -11.95
N ALA A 268 -25.54 -13.89 -11.61
CA ALA A 268 -26.82 -13.71 -10.94
C ALA A 268 -26.60 -13.15 -9.52
N ALA A 269 -25.59 -13.65 -8.82
CA ALA A 269 -25.21 -13.17 -7.50
C ALA A 269 -24.75 -11.70 -7.51
N ALA A 270 -23.99 -11.27 -8.52
CA ALA A 270 -23.54 -9.88 -8.67
C ALA A 270 -24.71 -8.92 -8.90
N GLU A 271 -25.65 -9.30 -9.78
CA GLU A 271 -26.88 -8.52 -9.99
C GLU A 271 -27.73 -8.45 -8.71
N GLN A 272 -27.94 -9.59 -8.03
CA GLN A 272 -28.68 -9.65 -6.78
C GLN A 272 -28.02 -8.81 -5.68
N PHE A 273 -26.69 -8.81 -5.60
CA PHE A 273 -25.94 -8.06 -4.59
C PHE A 273 -26.26 -6.56 -4.68
N VAL A 274 -26.19 -5.98 -5.88
CA VAL A 274 -26.49 -4.56 -6.10
C VAL A 274 -27.97 -4.24 -5.85
N ARG A 275 -28.89 -5.07 -6.35
CA ARG A 275 -30.33 -4.91 -6.07
C ARG A 275 -30.62 -4.96 -4.57
N GLY A 276 -29.93 -5.85 -3.85
CA GLY A 276 -30.07 -6.00 -2.41
C GLY A 276 -29.54 -4.78 -1.66
N LEU A 277 -28.40 -4.20 -2.07
CA LEU A 277 -27.90 -2.92 -1.51
C LEU A 277 -28.90 -1.78 -1.67
N ARG A 278 -29.67 -1.80 -2.77
CA ARG A 278 -30.74 -0.83 -3.05
C ARG A 278 -32.06 -1.15 -2.35
N GLY A 279 -32.14 -2.27 -1.61
CA GLY A 279 -33.35 -2.72 -0.92
C GLY A 279 -34.45 -3.26 -1.83
N GLU A 280 -34.16 -3.57 -3.10
CA GLU A 280 -35.15 -4.07 -4.07
C GLU A 280 -35.44 -5.57 -3.90
N VAL A 281 -34.46 -6.32 -3.40
CA VAL A 281 -34.53 -7.76 -3.20
C VAL A 281 -33.87 -8.14 -1.86
N ALA A 282 -34.06 -9.39 -1.43
CA ALA A 282 -33.34 -9.92 -0.29
C ALA A 282 -31.83 -9.87 -0.55
N PHE A 283 -31.11 -9.13 0.30
CA PHE A 283 -29.66 -9.08 0.27
C PHE A 283 -29.08 -10.46 0.59
N PRO A 284 -28.05 -10.93 -0.14
CA PRO A 284 -27.45 -12.22 0.13
C PRO A 284 -26.96 -12.31 1.59
N PRO A 285 -27.04 -13.50 2.22
CA PRO A 285 -26.63 -13.66 3.61
C PRO A 285 -25.17 -13.26 3.78
N GLU A 286 -24.83 -12.65 4.92
CA GLU A 286 -23.44 -12.42 5.30
C GLU A 286 -22.72 -13.77 5.29
N ILE A 287 -21.86 -13.96 4.29
CA ILE A 287 -20.90 -15.05 4.36
C ILE A 287 -19.87 -14.56 5.35
N ALA A 288 -19.87 -15.16 6.54
CA ALA A 288 -18.76 -15.04 7.46
C ALA A 288 -17.50 -15.33 6.64
N THR A 289 -16.74 -14.28 6.32
CA THR A 289 -15.36 -14.46 5.88
C THR A 289 -14.77 -15.33 6.95
N SER A 290 -14.30 -16.54 6.61
CA SER A 290 -13.53 -17.31 7.57
C SER A 290 -12.52 -16.31 8.10
N SER A 291 -12.57 -16.07 9.42
CA SER A 291 -11.36 -15.66 10.11
C SER A 291 -10.25 -16.47 9.47
N ALA A 292 -9.18 -15.81 9.03
CA ALA A 292 -7.96 -16.54 8.80
C ALA A 292 -7.84 -17.49 9.97
N THR A 293 -7.93 -18.80 9.71
CA THR A 293 -7.75 -19.80 10.74
C THR A 293 -6.31 -19.59 11.18
N THR A 294 -6.09 -18.75 12.18
CA THR A 294 -5.10 -19.03 13.20
C THR A 294 -5.44 -20.44 13.63
N SER A 295 -4.70 -21.40 13.07
CA SER A 295 -4.48 -22.68 13.71
C SER A 295 -3.73 -22.38 15.01
N ASP A 296 -4.49 -21.89 15.99
CA ASP A 296 -4.10 -21.96 17.38
C ASP A 296 -4.36 -23.41 17.77
N GLN A 297 -3.41 -24.28 17.41
CA GLN A 297 -3.24 -25.53 18.13
C GLN A 297 -2.63 -25.18 19.49
N THR A 298 -3.45 -24.62 20.36
CA THR A 298 -3.29 -24.84 21.79
C THR A 298 -3.52 -26.32 22.03
N ASN A 299 -2.44 -27.12 21.97
CA ASN A 299 -2.42 -28.44 22.56
C ASN A 299 -2.48 -28.24 24.09
N GLY A 300 -3.72 -28.11 24.57
CA GLY A 300 -4.07 -28.25 25.97
C GLY A 300 -3.57 -29.59 26.47
N ILE A 301 -2.78 -29.51 27.53
CA ILE A 301 -2.37 -30.61 28.38
C ILE A 301 -3.64 -31.33 28.86
N ALA A 302 -3.98 -32.43 28.21
CA ALA A 302 -5.00 -33.36 28.70
C ALA A 302 -4.30 -34.45 29.51
N ALA A 303 -4.63 -34.48 30.80
CA ALA A 303 -4.23 -35.49 31.76
C ALA A 303 -4.47 -36.91 31.22
N ARG A 304 -3.43 -37.73 31.19
CA ARG A 304 -3.56 -39.18 31.02
C ARG A 304 -3.86 -39.80 32.38
N GLN A 305 -5.06 -40.36 32.51
CA GLN A 305 -5.39 -41.37 33.51
C GLN A 305 -4.66 -42.68 33.19
N SER A 306 -4.37 -43.41 34.26
CA SER A 306 -3.67 -44.68 34.33
C SER A 306 -4.47 -45.83 33.70
N ASP A 307 -3.77 -46.77 33.07
CA ASP A 307 -3.71 -48.19 33.48
C ASP A 307 -3.07 -49.07 32.39
N GLY A 308 -2.24 -50.03 32.83
CA GLY A 308 -2.08 -51.33 32.15
C GLY A 308 -0.79 -51.60 31.36
N ASP A 309 0.21 -52.13 32.08
CA ASP A 309 1.14 -53.22 31.74
C ASP A 309 1.57 -53.47 30.27
N GLN A 310 2.86 -53.31 29.99
CA GLN A 310 3.75 -54.41 29.56
C GLN A 310 5.24 -54.00 29.49
N GLU A 311 6.08 -54.97 29.86
CA GLU A 311 7.53 -54.94 30.19
C GLU A 311 8.52 -54.60 29.04
N PRO A 312 9.81 -54.31 29.37
CA PRO A 312 10.75 -53.64 28.48
C PRO A 312 11.61 -54.59 27.64
N VAL A 313 12.00 -54.14 26.44
CA VAL A 313 13.06 -54.79 25.64
C VAL A 313 14.27 -53.86 25.58
N PRO A 314 15.48 -54.31 26.00
CA PRO A 314 16.67 -53.47 26.07
C PRO A 314 17.49 -53.49 24.78
N GLY A 315 18.17 -52.37 24.52
CA GLY A 315 19.44 -52.36 23.81
C GLY A 315 19.41 -51.81 22.38
N THR A 316 19.66 -50.51 22.25
CA THR A 316 20.70 -49.98 21.34
C THR A 316 20.93 -48.51 21.67
N GLU A 317 22.03 -48.25 22.37
CA GLU A 317 22.59 -46.90 22.50
C GLU A 317 22.84 -46.33 21.10
N THR A 318 22.14 -45.25 20.77
CA THR A 318 22.50 -44.37 19.66
C THR A 318 22.37 -42.94 20.15
N THR A 319 23.55 -42.37 20.43
CA THR A 319 23.99 -41.00 20.15
C THR A 319 22.91 -39.91 20.20
N GLU A 320 23.02 -39.04 21.21
CA GLU A 320 22.22 -37.84 21.40
C GLU A 320 22.00 -37.08 20.09
N THR A 321 20.73 -37.02 19.70
CA THR A 321 20.21 -36.22 18.60
C THR A 321 20.34 -34.75 18.96
N ASN A 322 21.25 -34.07 18.29
CA ASN A 322 21.27 -32.61 18.20
C ASN A 322 19.95 -32.19 17.53
N LEU A 323 18.97 -31.75 18.33
CA LEU A 323 17.70 -31.20 17.86
C LEU A 323 17.99 -29.95 17.02
N HIS A 324 17.96 -30.10 15.69
CA HIS A 324 18.10 -29.01 14.74
C HIS A 324 16.89 -28.06 14.91
N ARG A 325 17.08 -26.94 15.61
CA ARG A 325 16.06 -25.90 15.69
C ARG A 325 15.82 -25.34 14.28
N PRO A 326 14.57 -25.14 13.85
CA PRO A 326 14.29 -24.53 12.55
C PRO A 326 14.89 -23.12 12.50
N SER A 327 15.64 -22.84 11.44
CA SER A 327 16.21 -21.52 11.19
C SER A 327 15.09 -20.51 10.98
N ALA A 328 15.20 -19.34 11.61
CA ALA A 328 14.22 -18.27 11.49
C ALA A 328 14.93 -16.96 11.24
N CYS A 329 14.28 -16.06 10.49
CA CYS A 329 14.84 -14.75 10.19
C CYS A 329 14.91 -13.88 11.47
N ARG A 330 16.05 -13.23 11.69
CA ARG A 330 16.35 -12.37 12.84
C ARG A 330 17.00 -11.07 12.37
N GLY A 331 16.62 -9.97 13.01
CA GLY A 331 17.25 -8.67 12.82
C GLY A 331 18.43 -8.46 13.77
N ILE A 332 19.58 -8.04 13.24
CA ILE A 332 20.76 -7.64 14.01
C ILE A 332 21.02 -6.17 13.73
N ARG A 333 21.03 -5.35 14.80
CA ARG A 333 21.29 -3.91 14.72
C ARG A 333 22.77 -3.61 14.95
N GLY A 334 23.32 -2.77 14.09
CA GLY A 334 24.66 -2.23 14.18
C GLY A 334 24.66 -0.71 14.08
N ALA A 335 25.53 -0.02 14.81
CA ALA A 335 25.81 1.40 14.59
C ALA A 335 27.27 1.76 14.90
N THR A 336 27.81 2.70 14.13
CA THR A 336 29.16 3.25 14.32
C THR A 336 29.18 4.70 13.88
N THR A 337 30.25 5.42 14.22
CA THR A 337 30.51 6.77 13.70
C THR A 337 31.73 6.80 12.78
N ILE A 338 31.77 7.76 11.87
CA ILE A 338 32.93 8.03 11.00
C ILE A 338 33.72 9.23 11.54
N ALA A 339 35.04 9.23 11.36
CA ALA A 339 35.90 10.34 11.78
C ALA A 339 35.79 11.55 10.85
N ALA A 340 35.69 11.31 9.54
CA ALA A 340 35.42 12.33 8.52
C ALA A 340 34.57 11.76 7.38
N ASN A 341 33.88 12.65 6.63
CA ASN A 341 33.11 12.27 5.44
C ASN A 341 34.04 12.03 4.25
N THR A 342 34.83 10.96 4.32
CA THR A 342 35.69 10.46 3.23
C THR A 342 35.31 9.02 2.89
N ALA A 343 35.61 8.57 1.66
CA ALA A 343 35.30 7.21 1.25
C ALA A 343 36.06 6.15 2.08
N GLU A 344 37.28 6.47 2.52
CA GLU A 344 38.13 5.63 3.37
C GLU A 344 37.53 5.47 4.77
N ASP A 345 37.22 6.58 5.44
CA ASP A 345 36.63 6.57 6.78
C ASP A 345 35.28 5.84 6.84
N ILE A 346 34.43 6.06 5.82
CA ILE A 346 33.14 5.36 5.70
C ILE A 346 33.38 3.86 5.51
N GLY A 347 34.32 3.48 4.63
CA GLY A 347 34.64 2.09 4.32
C GLY A 347 35.21 1.34 5.51
N GLU A 348 36.19 1.91 6.19
CA GLU A 348 36.82 1.33 7.38
C GLU A 348 35.79 1.17 8.52
N ALA A 349 35.05 2.24 8.82
CA ALA A 349 34.10 2.20 9.92
C ALA A 349 32.98 1.18 9.70
N THR A 350 32.48 1.08 8.46
CA THR A 350 31.42 0.13 8.09
C THR A 350 31.95 -1.31 8.07
N THR A 351 33.18 -1.53 7.60
CA THR A 351 33.84 -2.85 7.62
C THR A 351 33.99 -3.36 9.06
N ASP A 352 34.54 -2.55 9.97
CA ASP A 352 34.69 -2.92 11.38
C ASP A 352 33.35 -3.31 12.02
N LEU A 353 32.30 -2.55 11.71
CA LEU A 353 30.96 -2.80 12.21
C LEU A 353 30.41 -4.14 11.68
N LEU A 354 30.52 -4.39 10.38
CA LEU A 354 30.06 -5.64 9.76
C LEU A 354 30.84 -6.85 10.28
N GLU A 355 32.17 -6.78 10.35
CA GLU A 355 33.02 -7.86 10.88
C GLU A 355 32.65 -8.21 12.33
N ALA A 356 32.46 -7.19 13.17
CA ALA A 356 32.04 -7.41 14.55
C ALA A 356 30.65 -8.06 14.64
N MET A 357 29.68 -7.59 13.83
CA MET A 357 28.34 -8.19 13.76
C MET A 357 28.39 -9.65 13.32
N ILE A 358 29.20 -9.97 12.31
CA ILE A 358 29.40 -11.32 11.78
C ILE A 358 30.01 -12.24 12.85
N LEU A 359 31.11 -11.83 13.47
CA LEU A 359 31.84 -12.65 14.43
C LEU A 359 31.04 -12.91 15.71
N LEU A 360 30.38 -11.89 16.27
CA LEU A 360 29.60 -12.02 17.51
C LEU A 360 28.34 -12.88 17.33
N ASN A 361 27.83 -12.96 16.10
CA ASN A 361 26.62 -13.72 15.77
C ASN A 361 26.89 -15.03 15.03
N THR A 362 28.16 -15.32 14.68
CA THR A 362 28.56 -16.50 13.90
C THR A 362 27.77 -16.59 12.59
N ILE A 363 27.80 -15.51 11.81
CA ILE A 363 27.05 -15.37 10.56
C ILE A 363 27.91 -15.87 9.41
N GLU A 364 27.38 -16.76 8.59
CA GLU A 364 27.96 -17.09 7.28
C GLU A 364 27.30 -16.23 6.19
N PRO A 365 27.97 -15.95 5.05
CA PRO A 365 27.38 -15.16 3.98
C PRO A 365 26.01 -15.68 3.50
N ASP A 366 25.84 -17.01 3.44
CA ASP A 366 24.60 -17.67 3.02
C ASP A 366 23.45 -17.52 4.04
N ASP A 367 23.76 -17.16 5.30
CA ASP A 367 22.75 -16.87 6.31
C ASP A 367 22.09 -15.51 6.08
N VAL A 368 22.71 -14.61 5.31
CA VAL A 368 22.28 -13.22 5.17
C VAL A 368 21.15 -13.10 4.15
N VAL A 369 19.97 -12.71 4.64
CA VAL A 369 18.77 -12.47 3.83
C VAL A 369 18.83 -11.10 3.16
N SER A 370 19.23 -10.06 3.89
CA SER A 370 19.39 -8.69 3.37
C SER A 370 20.09 -7.79 4.38
N ALA A 371 20.62 -6.66 3.92
CA ALA A 371 21.16 -5.62 4.79
C ALA A 371 20.68 -4.22 4.37
N ILE A 372 20.20 -3.45 5.36
CA ILE A 372 19.81 -2.05 5.18
C ILE A 372 20.86 -1.19 5.89
N PHE A 373 21.45 -0.27 5.15
CA PHE A 373 22.44 0.70 5.61
C PHE A 373 21.77 2.06 5.65
N THR A 374 21.79 2.72 6.81
CA THR A 374 21.34 4.10 6.94
C THR A 374 22.47 5.01 7.38
N THR A 375 22.43 6.25 6.91
CA THR A 375 23.43 7.25 7.24
C THR A 375 22.77 8.55 7.65
N THR A 376 23.41 9.30 8.54
CA THR A 376 23.02 10.69 8.75
C THR A 376 23.26 11.50 7.46
N PRO A 377 22.41 12.51 7.14
CA PRO A 377 22.35 13.14 5.81
C PRO A 377 23.65 13.77 5.30
N GLU A 378 24.56 14.14 6.21
CA GLU A 378 25.85 14.74 5.89
C GLU A 378 26.91 13.75 5.38
N ILE A 379 26.67 12.44 5.47
CA ILE A 379 27.57 11.41 4.94
C ILE A 379 27.25 11.19 3.47
N THR A 380 28.15 11.61 2.58
CA THR A 380 27.90 11.62 1.12
C THR A 380 29.08 11.15 0.29
N ALA A 381 30.24 10.88 0.91
CA ALA A 381 31.47 10.59 0.18
C ALA A 381 31.55 9.16 -0.39
N SER A 382 30.77 8.21 0.15
CA SER A 382 30.72 6.83 -0.34
C SER A 382 29.47 6.10 0.17
N PHE A 383 29.05 5.05 -0.53
CA PHE A 383 27.97 4.16 -0.08
C PHE A 383 28.52 3.13 0.93
N PRO A 384 27.99 3.05 2.17
CA PRO A 384 28.43 2.07 3.15
C PRO A 384 28.32 0.62 2.68
N ALA A 385 27.32 0.31 1.84
CA ALA A 385 27.11 -1.04 1.29
C ALA A 385 28.31 -1.58 0.49
N LEU A 386 29.22 -0.71 0.01
CA LEU A 386 30.46 -1.14 -0.64
C LEU A 386 31.36 -1.96 0.30
N ALA A 387 31.33 -1.71 1.61
CA ALA A 387 32.04 -2.52 2.59
C ALA A 387 31.55 -3.97 2.59
N ALA A 388 30.23 -4.19 2.55
CA ALA A 388 29.65 -5.53 2.46
C ALA A 388 30.00 -6.22 1.13
N ARG A 389 30.07 -5.49 0.01
CA ARG A 389 30.59 -6.04 -1.26
C ARG A 389 32.05 -6.47 -1.13
N GLY A 390 32.88 -5.70 -0.41
CA GLY A 390 34.27 -6.07 -0.09
C GLY A 390 34.38 -7.37 0.72
N LEU A 391 33.37 -7.69 1.54
CA LEU A 391 33.26 -8.94 2.29
C LEU A 391 32.69 -10.12 1.48
N GLY A 392 32.51 -9.95 0.16
CA GLY A 392 32.06 -11.02 -0.75
C GLY A 392 30.55 -11.22 -0.80
N TRP A 393 29.75 -10.33 -0.20
CA TRP A 393 28.29 -10.39 -0.30
C TRP A 393 27.85 -9.91 -1.68
N THR A 394 27.98 -10.71 -2.74
CA THR A 394 27.60 -10.28 -4.11
C THR A 394 26.11 -10.45 -4.38
N GLU A 395 25.52 -11.54 -3.89
CA GLU A 395 24.11 -11.90 -4.12
C GLU A 395 23.16 -11.37 -3.04
N VAL A 396 23.69 -10.89 -1.91
CA VAL A 396 22.88 -10.35 -0.83
C VAL A 396 22.22 -9.04 -1.28
N PRO A 397 20.90 -8.87 -1.12
CA PRO A 397 20.21 -7.60 -1.32
C PRO A 397 20.70 -6.55 -0.31
N LEU A 398 21.28 -5.46 -0.80
CA LEU A 398 21.76 -4.34 0.01
C LEU A 398 20.99 -3.06 -0.36
N LEU A 399 20.55 -2.32 0.65
CA LEU A 399 19.87 -1.04 0.46
C LEU A 399 20.57 0.06 1.26
N CYS A 400 20.90 1.19 0.62
CA CYS A 400 21.37 2.39 1.31
C CYS A 400 20.26 3.44 1.37
N ALA A 401 20.13 4.11 2.51
CA ALA A 401 19.22 5.23 2.69
C ALA A 401 19.83 6.32 3.58
N HIS A 402 19.28 7.52 3.50
CA HIS A 402 19.52 8.57 4.50
C HIS A 402 18.47 8.51 5.60
N GLU A 403 18.89 8.84 6.80
CA GLU A 403 18.00 9.01 7.94
C GLU A 403 17.32 10.38 7.91
N MET A 404 16.19 10.48 8.61
CA MET A 404 15.58 11.78 8.87
C MET A 404 16.57 12.66 9.65
N ASN A 405 16.72 13.91 9.23
CA ASN A 405 17.55 14.87 9.96
C ASN A 405 16.85 15.29 11.27
N VAL A 406 17.40 14.89 12.41
CA VAL A 406 16.87 15.27 13.74
C VAL A 406 17.85 16.23 14.41
N PRO A 407 17.46 17.50 14.65
CA PRO A 407 18.32 18.46 15.33
C PRO A 407 18.82 17.95 16.70
N GLY A 408 20.14 18.02 16.91
CA GLY A 408 20.78 17.56 18.15
C GLY A 408 21.02 16.05 18.24
N ALA A 409 20.64 15.28 17.22
CA ALA A 409 21.05 13.88 17.12
C ALA A 409 22.55 13.74 16.83
N LEU A 410 23.12 12.59 17.19
CA LEU A 410 24.51 12.26 16.90
C LEU A 410 24.74 12.27 15.38
N SER A 411 25.73 13.05 14.92
CA SER A 411 26.14 13.15 13.52
C SER A 411 27.20 12.10 13.16
N GLY A 412 27.44 11.93 11.87
CA GLY A 412 28.45 11.03 11.32
C GLY A 412 28.13 9.56 11.59
N VAL A 413 26.86 9.20 11.73
CA VAL A 413 26.46 7.83 12.12
C VAL A 413 26.15 6.99 10.88
N VAL A 414 26.73 5.79 10.84
CA VAL A 414 26.34 4.72 9.93
C VAL A 414 25.64 3.64 10.75
N ARG A 415 24.43 3.23 10.35
CA ARG A 415 23.68 2.13 10.97
C ARG A 415 23.43 1.02 9.98
N ILE A 416 23.33 -0.20 10.51
CA ILE A 416 23.07 -1.40 9.75
C ILE A 416 21.95 -2.18 10.43
N LEU A 417 20.91 -2.51 9.68
CA LEU A 417 19.96 -3.57 10.05
C LEU A 417 20.22 -4.76 9.14
N LEU A 418 20.74 -5.82 9.73
CA LEU A 418 21.01 -7.07 9.06
C LEU A 418 19.88 -8.07 9.31
N HIS A 419 19.35 -8.69 8.27
CA HIS A 419 18.40 -9.80 8.39
C HIS A 419 19.14 -11.11 8.12
N VAL A 420 19.15 -12.03 9.09
CA VAL A 420 19.82 -13.33 8.97
C VAL A 420 18.91 -14.48 9.32
N ASN A 421 19.03 -15.58 8.59
CA ASN A 421 18.46 -16.86 8.97
C ASN A 421 19.38 -17.52 10.01
N THR A 422 18.89 -17.69 11.23
CA THR A 422 19.72 -18.29 12.29
C THR A 422 18.87 -19.14 13.24
N PRO A 423 19.43 -20.23 13.81
CA PRO A 423 18.78 -20.96 14.89
C PRO A 423 18.79 -20.21 16.23
N ARG A 424 19.52 -19.08 16.32
CA ARG A 424 19.57 -18.25 17.52
C ARG A 424 18.21 -17.63 17.85
N THR A 425 17.88 -17.65 19.12
CA THR A 425 16.75 -16.94 19.70
C THR A 425 17.02 -15.44 19.74
N PRO A 426 15.98 -14.59 19.83
CA PRO A 426 16.16 -13.14 19.97
C PRO A 426 17.08 -12.73 21.13
N ALA A 427 17.11 -13.50 22.22
CA ALA A 427 17.96 -13.22 23.38
C ALA A 427 19.45 -13.55 23.15
N GLU A 428 19.75 -14.40 22.17
CA GLU A 428 21.12 -14.80 21.81
C GLU A 428 21.75 -13.90 20.73
N ILE A 429 20.94 -13.01 20.13
CA ILE A 429 21.41 -12.03 19.16
C ILE A 429 22.26 -10.96 19.86
N ARG A 430 23.43 -10.68 19.28
CA ARG A 430 24.35 -9.64 19.73
C ARG A 430 24.30 -8.46 18.78
N HIS A 431 23.65 -7.38 19.20
CA HIS A 431 23.70 -6.10 18.51
C HIS A 431 25.03 -5.39 18.79
N VAL A 432 25.48 -4.51 17.90
CA VAL A 432 26.84 -3.95 17.96
C VAL A 432 26.82 -2.43 17.83
N TYR A 433 27.27 -1.72 18.86
CA TYR A 433 27.41 -0.26 18.84
C TYR A 433 28.85 0.13 19.14
N LEU A 434 29.50 0.80 18.20
CA LEU A 434 30.93 1.14 18.24
C LEU A 434 31.14 2.66 18.35
N ARG A 435 32.36 3.07 18.70
CA ARG A 435 32.79 4.49 18.70
C ARG A 435 31.81 5.39 19.46
N GLU A 436 31.41 6.54 18.92
CA GLU A 436 30.47 7.46 19.59
C GLU A 436 29.03 6.92 19.58
N ALA A 437 28.69 6.03 18.62
CA ALA A 437 27.37 5.42 18.55
C ALA A 437 27.03 4.56 19.79
N ARG A 438 28.03 4.18 20.60
CA ARG A 438 27.83 3.56 21.94
C ARG A 438 26.85 4.34 22.81
N ALA A 439 26.84 5.68 22.72
CA ALA A 439 25.93 6.51 23.49
C ALA A 439 24.45 6.30 23.13
N LEU A 440 24.15 5.78 21.94
CA LEU A 440 22.78 5.51 21.49
C LEU A 440 22.17 4.29 22.19
N ARG A 441 22.97 3.26 22.48
CA ARG A 441 22.56 2.00 23.13
C ARG A 441 23.71 1.46 24.01
N PRO A 442 23.91 2.02 25.22
CA PRO A 442 25.00 1.62 26.12
C PRO A 442 25.01 0.13 26.46
N GLU A 443 23.85 -0.53 26.46
CA GLU A 443 23.68 -1.95 26.73
C GLU A 443 24.25 -2.88 25.63
N TRP A 444 24.52 -2.34 24.43
CA TRP A 444 25.09 -3.07 23.28
C TRP A 444 26.42 -2.45 22.81
N ALA A 445 27.03 -1.64 23.65
CA ALA A 445 28.27 -0.94 23.37
C ALA A 445 29.50 -1.87 23.48
N TYR A 446 30.41 -1.77 22.51
CA TYR A 446 31.72 -2.39 22.55
C TYR A 446 32.78 -1.30 22.48
N ASP A 447 33.70 -1.25 23.46
CA ASP A 447 34.81 -0.32 23.44
C ASP A 447 35.91 -0.75 22.46
N ASP A 448 36.85 0.15 22.20
CA ASP A 448 37.89 -0.06 21.18
C ASP A 448 38.80 -1.25 21.52
N ALA A 449 39.04 -1.49 22.81
CA ALA A 449 39.81 -2.65 23.27
C ALA A 449 39.07 -3.96 22.98
N LYS A 450 37.76 -4.00 23.25
CA LYS A 450 36.92 -5.16 22.99
C LYS A 450 36.70 -5.38 21.50
N LEU A 451 36.56 -4.31 20.73
CA LEU A 451 36.50 -4.39 19.27
C LEU A 451 37.80 -4.97 18.70
N ALA A 452 38.96 -4.49 19.15
CA ALA A 452 40.26 -5.01 18.74
C ALA A 452 40.40 -6.51 19.08
N GLU A 453 39.93 -6.93 20.26
CA GLU A 453 39.88 -8.34 20.66
C GLU A 453 38.97 -9.16 19.73
N ILE A 454 37.76 -8.68 19.43
CA ILE A 454 36.80 -9.35 18.53
C ILE A 454 37.40 -9.51 17.13
N LEU A 455 38.00 -8.46 16.59
CA LEU A 455 38.55 -8.44 15.24
C LEU A 455 39.94 -9.10 15.13
N GLY A 456 40.50 -9.61 16.25
CA GLY A 456 41.81 -10.25 16.26
C GLY A 456 42.98 -9.29 15.99
N ARG A 457 42.79 -7.98 16.18
CA ARG A 457 43.81 -6.94 15.99
C ARG A 457 44.53 -6.73 17.32
N MET A 458 45.73 -7.26 17.51
CA MET A 458 46.49 -7.08 18.76
C MET A 458 46.81 -5.59 19.00
N THR A 459 46.53 -5.08 20.20
CA THR A 459 46.97 -3.76 20.65
C THR A 459 48.48 -3.80 20.94
N THR A 460 49.30 -3.23 20.07
CA THR A 460 50.67 -2.88 20.43
C THR A 460 50.63 -1.68 21.37
N THR A 461 50.84 -1.91 22.66
CA THR A 461 51.08 -0.84 23.65
C THR A 461 52.25 0.02 23.19
N PRO A 462 52.17 1.36 23.17
CA PRO A 462 53.35 2.18 22.95
C PRO A 462 54.25 2.03 24.18
N GLU A 463 55.47 1.53 24.00
CA GLU A 463 56.51 1.63 25.02
C GLU A 463 56.75 3.12 25.32
N SER A 464 56.48 3.49 26.58
CA SER A 464 56.88 4.74 27.17
C SER A 464 58.40 4.85 27.17
N THR A 465 58.94 5.66 26.26
CA THR A 465 60.34 6.08 26.32
C THR A 465 60.44 7.29 27.24
N ILE A 466 61.15 7.10 28.36
CA ILE A 466 61.69 8.15 29.24
C ILE A 466 62.84 8.86 28.54
#